data_AF-A0A8T3M432-F1
#
_entry.id   AF-A0A8T3M432-F1
#
_cell.length_a   1.000
_cell.length_b   1.000
_cell.length_c   1.000
_cell.angle_alpha   90.00
_cell.angle_beta   90.00
_cell.angle_gamma   90.00
#
_symmetry.space_group_name_H-M   'P 1'
#
loop_
_entity.id
_entity.type
_entity.pdbx_description
1 polymer ?
#
loop_
_entity_poly.entity_id
_entity_poly.type
_entity_poly.pdbx_seq_one_letter_code
_entity_poly.pdbx_strand_id
1 'polypeptide(L)'
;MRFVGRRGPSKTTTVFYATDVHGSERTWRKFLNSAAFYKADVLIMGGDVMGKLTIPVIREAGGGHRATIHGRVERLETAADV
;
A
#
# COMPACT_ATOMS: atom_id res chain seq x y z
N MET A 1 -51.15 15.62 -14.98
CA MET A 1 -50.04 14.70 -14.71
C MET A 1 -48.78 15.51 -14.40
N ARG A 2 -48.15 15.34 -13.23
CA ARG A 2 -46.87 15.98 -12.90
C ARG A 2 -45.87 14.89 -12.53
N PHE A 3 -45.05 14.49 -13.50
CA PHE A 3 -43.89 13.63 -13.29
C PHE A 3 -42.64 14.51 -13.10
N VAL A 4 -42.49 15.11 -11.93
CA VAL A 4 -41.19 15.67 -11.53
C VAL A 4 -40.92 15.19 -10.10
N GLY A 5 -40.32 14.01 -10.01
CA GLY A 5 -39.76 13.51 -8.77
C GLY A 5 -38.57 14.39 -8.38
N ARG A 6 -38.70 15.11 -7.28
CA ARG A 6 -37.62 15.93 -6.72
C ARG A 6 -36.47 15.00 -6.35
N ARG A 7 -35.33 15.11 -7.04
CA ARG A 7 -34.12 14.34 -6.69
C ARG A 7 -33.75 14.72 -5.26
N GLY A 8 -33.76 13.75 -4.35
CA GLY A 8 -33.32 13.94 -2.97
C GLY A 8 -31.90 14.49 -2.92
N PRO A 9 -31.48 15.13 -1.82
CA PRO A 9 -30.13 15.65 -1.69
C PRO A 9 -29.11 14.53 -1.99
N SER A 10 -28.20 14.79 -2.93
CA SER A 10 -27.09 13.88 -3.24
C SER A 10 -26.24 13.75 -1.97
N LYS A 11 -25.98 12.53 -1.53
CA LYS A 11 -24.97 12.30 -0.49
C LYS A 11 -23.62 12.76 -1.04
N THR A 12 -22.92 13.61 -0.29
CA THR A 12 -21.53 13.97 -0.59
C THR A 12 -20.65 12.78 -0.25
N THR A 13 -19.78 12.38 -1.18
CA THR A 13 -18.76 11.35 -0.94
C THR A 13 -17.56 11.95 -0.22
N THR A 14 -17.22 11.40 0.94
CA THR A 14 -16.05 11.82 1.72
C THR A 14 -14.85 10.93 1.40
N VAL A 15 -13.72 11.55 1.07
CA VAL A 15 -12.49 10.84 0.70
C VAL A 15 -11.40 11.14 1.72
N PHE A 16 -10.72 10.10 2.20
CA PHE A 16 -9.47 10.23 2.95
C PHE A 16 -8.29 9.84 2.05
N TYR A 17 -7.41 10.79 1.80
CA TYR A 17 -6.22 10.61 0.96
C TYR A 17 -4.95 10.64 1.82
N ALA A 18 -4.04 9.69 1.60
CA ALA A 18 -2.71 9.67 2.19
C ALA A 18 -1.68 9.15 1.17
N THR A 19 -0.40 9.46 1.37
CA THR A 19 0.74 8.97 0.58
C THR A 19 1.94 8.76 1.50
N ASP A 20 3.03 8.19 1.00
CA ASP A 20 4.35 8.21 1.64
C ASP A 20 4.38 7.48 2.98
N VAL A 21 3.73 6.32 3.03
CA VAL A 21 3.78 5.43 4.19
C VAL A 21 5.18 4.86 4.40
N HIS A 22 5.97 4.74 3.33
CA HIS A 22 7.39 4.34 3.37
C HIS A 22 7.67 3.08 4.21
N GLY A 23 6.86 2.05 4.05
CA GLY A 23 6.97 0.76 4.73
C GLY A 23 6.52 0.78 6.20
N SER A 24 6.03 1.92 6.71
CA SER A 24 5.57 2.04 8.11
C SER A 24 4.25 1.30 8.32
N GLU A 25 4.35 0.10 8.87
CA GLU A 25 3.19 -0.71 9.28
C GLU A 25 2.28 0.04 10.27
N ARG A 26 2.84 0.89 11.14
CA ARG A 26 2.07 1.72 12.07
C ARG A 26 1.23 2.76 11.33
N THR A 27 1.80 3.46 10.36
CA THR A 27 1.07 4.45 9.57
C THR A 27 0.04 3.78 8.67
N TRP A 28 0.36 2.62 8.09
CA TRP A 28 -0.57 1.81 7.33
C TRP A 28 -1.82 1.43 8.14
N ARG A 29 -1.65 0.94 9.38
CA ARG A 29 -2.77 0.63 10.28
C ARG A 29 -3.64 1.85 10.60
N LYS A 30 -3.03 3.03 10.79
CA LYS A 30 -3.78 4.28 11.01
C LYS A 30 -4.57 4.69 9.77
N PHE A 31 -3.98 4.56 8.58
CA PHE A 31 -4.66 4.81 7.31
C PHE A 31 -5.87 3.90 7.14
N LEU A 32 -5.75 2.60 7.41
CA LEU A 32 -6.91 1.69 7.36
C LEU A 32 -7.99 2.05 8.39
N ASN A 33 -7.59 2.38 9.62
CA ASN A 33 -8.52 2.79 10.67
C ASN A 33 -9.19 4.15 10.40
N SER A 34 -8.64 4.96 9.48
CA SER A 34 -9.17 6.29 9.14
C SER A 34 -10.58 6.22 8.53
N ALA A 35 -10.93 5.12 7.85
CA ALA A 35 -12.29 4.91 7.32
C ALA A 35 -13.34 4.99 8.44
N ALA A 36 -13.14 4.20 9.51
CA ALA A 36 -14.06 4.17 10.64
C ALA A 36 -13.99 5.46 11.47
N PHE A 37 -12.77 5.96 11.73
CA PHE A 37 -12.57 7.11 12.59
C PHE A 37 -13.14 8.41 12.01
N TYR A 38 -12.91 8.66 10.71
CA TYR A 38 -13.37 9.87 10.02
C TYR A 38 -14.69 9.68 9.27
N LYS A 39 -15.26 8.46 9.26
CA LYS A 39 -16.45 8.11 8.48
C LYS A 39 -16.25 8.42 6.98
N ALA A 40 -15.06 8.14 6.47
CA ALA A 40 -14.75 8.32 5.06
C ALA A 40 -15.42 7.20 4.24
N ASP A 41 -16.02 7.56 3.11
CA ASP A 41 -16.61 6.61 2.17
C ASP A 41 -15.54 5.90 1.33
N VAL A 42 -14.43 6.60 1.06
CA VAL A 42 -13.33 6.11 0.23
C VAL A 42 -11.99 6.44 0.86
N LEU A 43 -11.09 5.45 0.87
CA LEU A 43 -9.69 5.62 1.19
C LEU A 43 -8.86 5.57 -0.09
N ILE A 44 -7.92 6.51 -0.26
CA ILE A 44 -6.98 6.54 -1.39
C ILE A 44 -5.55 6.58 -0.84
N MET A 45 -4.74 5.59 -1.22
CA MET A 45 -3.29 5.60 -0.99
C MET A 45 -2.59 6.04 -2.27
N GLY A 46 -2.02 7.24 -2.25
CA GLY A 46 -1.44 7.93 -3.40
C GLY A 46 -0.15 7.33 -3.94
N GLY A 47 0.50 6.43 -3.20
CA GLY A 47 1.75 5.81 -3.62
C GLY A 47 2.77 5.75 -2.48
N ASP A 48 4.01 5.45 -2.85
CA ASP A 48 5.17 5.33 -1.96
C ASP A 48 4.87 4.55 -0.66
N VAL A 49 4.25 3.39 -0.86
CA VAL A 49 3.83 2.51 0.24
C VAL A 49 5.03 1.84 0.89
N MET A 50 6.05 1.51 0.10
CA MET A 50 7.22 0.73 0.51
C MET A 50 8.49 1.58 0.73
N GLY A 51 8.49 2.86 0.34
CA GLY A 51 9.70 3.68 0.38
C GLY A 51 10.53 3.53 -0.89
N LYS A 52 11.85 3.50 -0.68
CA LYS A 52 12.87 3.64 -1.73
C LYS A 52 12.88 2.48 -2.73
N LEU A 53 13.33 1.29 -2.31
CA LEU A 53 13.53 0.14 -3.18
C LEU A 53 12.84 -1.08 -2.58
N THR A 54 11.91 -1.66 -3.34
CA THR A 54 11.39 -2.99 -3.05
C THR A 54 12.33 -4.00 -3.71
N ILE A 55 13.18 -4.64 -2.91
CA ILE A 55 14.13 -5.63 -3.40
C ILE A 55 13.57 -7.03 -3.11
N PRO A 56 13.20 -7.80 -4.15
CA PRO A 56 12.74 -9.17 -3.96
C PRO A 56 13.92 -10.08 -3.58
N VAL A 57 13.71 -10.92 -2.58
CA VAL A 57 14.59 -12.04 -2.25
C VAL A 57 14.01 -13.29 -2.92
N ILE A 58 14.67 -13.75 -3.97
CA ILE A 58 14.19 -14.82 -4.84
C ILE A 58 14.88 -16.13 -4.43
N ARG A 59 14.11 -17.16 -4.06
CA ARG A 59 14.65 -18.51 -3.87
C ARG A 59 14.95 -19.13 -5.25
N GLU A 60 16.16 -19.61 -5.45
CA GLU A 60 16.59 -20.24 -6.69
C GLU A 60 16.53 -21.77 -6.61
N ALA A 61 16.49 -22.42 -7.77
CA ALA A 61 16.62 -23.87 -7.86
C ALA A 61 18.00 -24.29 -7.32
N GLY A 62 18.04 -25.19 -6.33
CA GLY A 62 19.26 -25.57 -5.62
C GLY A 62 19.35 -25.07 -4.18
N GLY A 63 18.40 -24.24 -3.72
CA GLY A 63 18.21 -23.94 -2.29
C GLY A 63 18.70 -22.57 -1.82
N GLY A 64 19.56 -21.90 -2.60
CA GLY A 64 20.04 -20.54 -2.34
C GLY A 64 19.02 -19.45 -2.66
N HIS A 65 19.38 -18.22 -2.35
CA HIS A 65 18.59 -17.01 -2.59
C HIS A 65 19.38 -15.98 -3.38
N ARG A 66 18.68 -15.19 -4.18
CA ARG A 66 19.25 -14.08 -4.95
C ARG A 66 18.46 -12.80 -4.71
N ALA A 67 19.18 -11.69 -4.56
CA ALA A 67 18.64 -10.34 -4.60
C ALA A 67 19.43 -9.51 -5.62
N THR A 68 18.80 -8.51 -6.24
CA THR A 68 19.52 -7.54 -7.09
C THR A 68 19.46 -6.19 -6.41
N ILE A 69 20.58 -5.76 -5.85
CA ILE A 69 20.71 -4.54 -5.05
C ILE A 69 21.58 -3.56 -5.84
N HIS A 70 21.03 -2.39 -6.19
CA HIS A 70 21.75 -1.36 -6.96
C HIS A 70 22.43 -1.89 -8.25
N GLY A 71 21.78 -2.84 -8.93
CA GLY A 71 22.31 -3.47 -10.15
C GLY A 71 23.34 -4.59 -9.90
N ARG A 72 23.76 -4.80 -8.65
CA ARG A 72 24.60 -5.94 -8.26
C ARG A 72 23.73 -7.13 -7.87
N VAL A 73 24.09 -8.30 -8.39
CA VAL A 73 23.45 -9.56 -8.00
C VAL A 73 24.14 -10.07 -6.74
N GLU A 74 23.40 -10.14 -5.63
CA GLU A 74 23.81 -10.81 -4.40
C GLU A 74 23.26 -12.24 -4.41
N ARG A 75 24.09 -13.21 -4.03
CA ARG A 75 23.70 -14.61 -3.83
C ARG A 75 24.01 -15.00 -2.39
N LEU A 76 23.04 -15.61 -1.73
CA LEU A 76 23.15 -16.15 -0.38
C LEU A 76 22.87 -17.65 -0.48
N GLU A 77 23.78 -18.50 -0.04
CA GLU A 77 23.61 -19.96 -0.11
C GLU A 77 23.31 -20.55 1.25
N THR A 78 23.82 -19.95 2.31
CA THR A 78 23.68 -20.43 3.69
C THR A 78 23.30 -19.31 4.65
N ALA A 79 22.79 -19.68 5.83
CA ALA A 79 22.49 -18.73 6.90
C ALA A 79 23.74 -18.04 7.47
N ALA A 80 24.95 -18.55 7.17
CA ALA A 80 26.21 -17.95 7.57
C ALA A 80 26.63 -16.77 6.68
N ASP A 81 25.96 -16.56 5.54
CA ASP A 81 26.26 -15.47 4.60
C ASP A 81 25.58 -14.13 4.98
N VAL A 82 24.86 -14.10 6.12
CA VAL A 82 24.09 -12.94 6.63
C VAL A 82 24.83 -12.21 7.73
#